data_AF-A0A6D2K7L0-F1
#
_entry.id   AF-A0A6D2K7L0-F1
#
_cell.length_a   1.000
_cell.length_b   1.000
_cell.length_c   1.000
_cell.angle_alpha   90.00
_cell.angle_beta   90.00
_cell.angle_gamma   90.00
#
_symmetry.space_group_name_H-M   'P 1'
#
loop_
_entity.id
_entity.type
_entity.pdbx_description
1 polymer ?
#
loop_
_entity_poly.entity_id
_entity_poly.type
_entity_poly.pdbx_seq_one_letter_code
_entity_poly.pdbx_strand_id
1 'polypeptide(L)'
;MLQTAINKDKGLSHHLQNHNFEIKLGMINLVQNKMFHGLPSEDPIDHLDEFDRLCDLTKINGVSEDAIKLRLFPMSLADKAHQWEKSLAPWHNHHLG
;
A
#
# COMPACT_ATOMS: atom_id res chain seq x y z
N MET A 1 -11.45 10.84 -0.96
CA MET A 1 -10.48 11.00 0.14
C MET A 1 -9.09 10.54 -0.27
N LEU A 2 -8.92 9.34 -0.85
CA LEU A 2 -7.65 8.87 -1.44
C LEU A 2 -7.12 9.75 -2.60
N GLN A 3 -8.01 10.23 -3.49
CA GLN A 3 -7.60 11.06 -4.64
C GLN A 3 -7.03 12.43 -4.22
N THR A 4 -7.47 12.97 -3.08
CA THR A 4 -6.99 14.25 -2.54
C THR A 4 -5.59 14.10 -1.93
N ALA A 5 -5.27 12.93 -1.37
CA ALA A 5 -3.93 12.61 -0.90
C ALA A 5 -2.94 12.50 -2.08
N ILE A 6 -3.36 11.84 -3.17
CA ILE A 6 -2.54 11.68 -4.39
C ILE A 6 -2.22 13.02 -5.07
N ASN A 7 -3.15 13.97 -5.08
CA ASN A 7 -2.95 15.26 -5.72
C ASN A 7 -2.16 16.27 -4.85
N LYS A 8 -2.14 16.09 -3.52
CA LYS A 8 -1.41 16.99 -2.61
C LYS A 8 0.10 16.70 -2.56
N ASP A 9 0.50 15.51 -3.04
CA ASP A 9 1.88 15.03 -3.02
C ASP A 9 2.78 15.61 -4.13
N LYS A 10 2.18 16.23 -5.16
CA LYS A 10 2.95 16.88 -6.24
C LYS A 10 3.69 18.16 -5.81
N GLY A 11 3.42 18.67 -4.60
CA GLY A 11 4.01 19.90 -4.07
C GLY A 11 5.05 19.73 -2.96
N LEU A 12 5.33 18.51 -2.49
CA LEU A 12 6.27 18.25 -1.39
C LEU A 12 7.28 17.16 -1.78
N SER A 13 7.94 17.38 -2.92
CA SER A 13 9.11 16.62 -3.36
C SER A 13 10.31 16.89 -2.44
N HIS A 14 10.29 16.38 -1.22
CA HIS A 14 11.46 16.36 -0.34
C HIS A 14 11.56 15.14 0.61
N HIS A 15 10.73 14.10 0.47
CA HIS A 15 10.84 12.92 1.35
C HIS A 15 10.54 11.54 0.74
N LEU A 16 10.66 11.36 -0.58
CA LEU A 16 10.95 10.02 -1.13
C LEU A 16 12.44 9.73 -0.94
N GLN A 17 12.88 9.68 0.32
CA GLN A 17 14.17 9.10 0.63
C GLN A 17 14.10 7.64 0.18
N ASN A 18 15.03 7.29 -0.69
CA ASN A 18 15.30 5.92 -1.09
C ASN A 18 15.82 5.18 0.15
N HIS A 19 14.92 4.69 0.98
CA HIS A 19 15.30 3.98 2.20
C HIS A 19 15.50 2.51 1.83
N ASN A 20 16.76 2.06 1.80
CA ASN A 20 17.09 0.64 1.87
C ASN A 20 16.70 0.10 3.26
N PHE A 21 15.41 0.02 3.57
CA PHE A 21 14.91 -0.61 4.78
C PHE A 21 14.38 -2.01 4.48
N GLU A 22 14.58 -2.90 5.43
CA GLU A 22 14.11 -4.26 5.36
C GLU A 22 12.83 -4.43 6.16
N ILE A 23 11.80 -4.99 5.52
CA ILE A 23 10.60 -5.45 6.21
C ILE A 23 10.81 -6.90 6.57
N LYS A 24 10.69 -7.22 7.86
CA LYS A 24 10.88 -8.58 8.36
C LYS A 24 9.90 -9.54 7.69
N LEU A 25 10.37 -10.72 7.31
CA LEU A 25 9.53 -11.77 6.71
C LEU A 25 8.29 -12.11 7.55
N GLY A 26 8.41 -12.11 8.88
CA GLY A 26 7.27 -12.32 9.77
C GLY A 26 6.14 -11.31 9.57
N MET A 27 6.48 -10.06 9.27
CA MET A 27 5.50 -9.01 8.97
C MET A 27 4.84 -9.23 7.62
N ILE A 28 5.62 -9.61 6.61
CA ILE A 28 5.12 -9.97 5.27
C ILE A 28 4.10 -11.11 5.39
N ASN A 29 4.44 -12.15 6.16
CA ASN A 29 3.54 -13.29 6.39
C ASN A 29 2.25 -12.88 7.10
N LEU A 30 2.31 -11.98 8.09
CA LEU A 30 1.11 -11.49 8.77
C LEU A 30 0.15 -10.78 7.81
N VAL A 31 0.69 -9.90 6.96
CA VAL A 31 -0.11 -9.18 5.95
C VAL A 31 -0.69 -10.16 4.92
N GLN A 32 0.11 -11.12 4.44
CA GLN A 32 -0.35 -12.12 3.47
C GLN A 32 -1.40 -13.09 4.02
N ASN A 33 -1.45 -13.31 5.34
CA ASN A 33 -2.50 -14.11 5.96
C ASN A 33 -3.86 -13.39 6.03
N LYS A 34 -3.89 -12.08 5.74
CA LYS A 34 -5.08 -11.23 5.77
C LYS A 34 -5.30 -10.55 4.41
N MET A 35 -5.05 -11.27 3.32
CA MET A 35 -5.24 -10.72 1.98
C MET A 35 -6.70 -10.40 1.70
N PHE A 36 -6.92 -9.30 0.99
CA PHE A 36 -8.19 -8.93 0.40
C PHE A 36 -8.24 -9.40 -1.05
N HIS A 37 -9.21 -10.23 -1.38
CA HIS A 37 -9.35 -10.85 -2.70
C HIS A 37 -10.27 -10.04 -3.62
N GLY A 38 -11.06 -9.13 -3.06
CA GLY A 38 -12.09 -8.38 -3.79
C GLY A 38 -13.36 -9.20 -4.01
N LEU A 39 -13.69 -10.08 -3.05
CA LEU A 39 -14.93 -10.84 -3.06
C LEU A 39 -16.11 -9.99 -2.56
N PRO A 40 -17.35 -10.25 -3.02
CA PRO A 40 -18.52 -9.53 -2.54
C PRO A 40 -18.80 -9.69 -1.03
N SER A 41 -18.24 -10.71 -0.41
CA SER A 41 -18.36 -10.99 1.03
C SER A 41 -17.31 -10.30 1.89
N GLU A 42 -16.28 -9.71 1.28
CA GLU A 42 -15.23 -8.98 2.00
C GLU A 42 -15.58 -7.49 2.06
N ASP A 43 -15.36 -6.86 3.20
CA ASP A 43 -15.51 -5.41 3.35
C ASP A 43 -14.15 -4.72 3.14
N PRO A 44 -14.00 -3.81 2.16
CA PRO A 44 -12.77 -3.05 1.96
C PRO A 44 -12.37 -2.20 3.17
N ILE A 45 -13.32 -1.71 3.96
CA ILE A 45 -13.06 -0.87 5.13
C ILE A 45 -12.47 -1.71 6.26
N ASP A 46 -13.06 -2.87 6.54
CA ASP A 46 -12.53 -3.81 7.54
C ASP A 46 -11.11 -4.27 7.17
N HIS A 47 -10.85 -4.50 5.87
CA HIS A 47 -9.51 -4.80 5.38
C HIS A 47 -8.51 -3.67 5.67
N LEU A 48 -8.88 -2.42 5.37
CA LEU A 48 -8.00 -1.28 5.60
C LEU A 48 -7.72 -1.08 7.09
N ASP A 49 -8.72 -1.20 7.95
CA ASP A 49 -8.56 -1.11 9.40
C ASP A 49 -7.64 -2.20 9.95
N GLU A 50 -7.79 -3.45 9.49
CA GLU A 50 -6.91 -4.55 9.90
C GLU A 50 -5.49 -4.36 9.36
N PHE A 51 -5.34 -3.95 8.11
CA PHE A 51 -4.05 -3.65 7.50
C PHE A 51 -3.31 -2.54 8.26
N ASP A 52 -4.02 -1.49 8.68
CA ASP A 52 -3.47 -0.39 9.46
C ASP A 52 -2.95 -0.88 10.82
N ARG A 53 -3.76 -1.66 11.54
CA ARG A 53 -3.37 -2.29 12.82
C ARG A 53 -2.17 -3.21 12.68
N LEU A 54 -2.08 -3.98 11.59
CA LEU A 54 -0.92 -4.80 11.33
C LEU A 54 0.32 -3.93 11.13
N CYS A 55 0.24 -2.88 10.31
CA CYS A 55 1.36 -1.96 10.06
C CYS A 55 1.88 -1.29 11.33
N ASP A 56 1.01 -0.95 12.28
CA ASP A 56 1.37 -0.38 13.58
C ASP A 56 2.30 -1.28 14.43
N LEU A 57 2.34 -2.59 14.15
CA LEU A 57 3.24 -3.53 14.80
C LEU A 57 4.70 -3.39 14.34
N THR A 58 4.94 -2.69 13.23
CA THR A 58 6.28 -2.48 12.68
C THR A 58 6.70 -1.03 12.78
N LYS A 59 7.75 -0.77 13.55
CA LYS A 59 8.43 0.52 13.60
C LYS A 59 9.86 0.37 13.12
N ILE A 60 10.26 1.19 12.15
CA ILE A 60 11.62 1.23 11.61
C ILE A 60 12.14 2.66 11.79
N ASN A 61 13.26 2.79 12.51
CA ASN A 61 13.83 4.09 12.81
C ASN A 61 14.16 4.86 11.53
N GLY A 62 13.70 6.10 11.44
CA GLY A 62 13.96 6.98 10.29
C GLY A 62 13.12 6.67 9.04
N VAL A 63 12.16 5.75 9.12
CA VAL A 63 11.22 5.44 8.02
C VAL A 63 9.82 5.89 8.45
N SER A 64 9.09 6.56 7.56
CA SER A 64 7.70 6.96 7.83
C SER A 64 6.77 5.75 7.81
N GLU A 65 5.71 5.80 8.61
CA GLU A 65 4.66 4.77 8.61
C GLU A 65 4.04 4.63 7.22
N ASP A 66 3.82 5.74 6.51
CA ASP A 66 3.31 5.75 5.14
C ASP A 66 4.23 4.98 4.18
N ALA A 67 5.56 5.08 4.31
CA ALA A 67 6.48 4.33 3.46
C ALA A 67 6.39 2.82 3.72
N ILE A 68 6.19 2.41 4.98
CA ILE A 68 5.98 1.00 5.35
C ILE A 68 4.65 0.50 4.78
N LYS A 69 3.56 1.27 4.98
CA LYS A 69 2.22 0.96 4.47
C LYS A 69 2.22 0.84 2.95
N LEU A 70 2.81 1.80 2.24
CA LEU A 70 2.93 1.75 0.77
C LEU A 70 3.68 0.52 0.28
N ARG A 71 4.72 0.07 1.00
CA ARG A 71 5.50 -1.11 0.62
C ARG A 71 4.75 -2.42 0.88
N LEU A 72 3.95 -2.49 1.95
CA LEU A 72 3.19 -3.68 2.33
C LEU A 72 1.84 -3.80 1.64
N PHE A 73 1.23 -2.69 1.25
CA PHE A 73 -0.13 -2.68 0.70
C PHE A 73 -0.32 -3.63 -0.50
N PRO A 74 0.58 -3.68 -1.50
CA PRO A 74 0.44 -4.63 -2.60
C PRO A 74 0.49 -6.10 -2.17
N MET A 75 1.15 -6.41 -1.05
CA MET A 75 1.23 -7.76 -0.48
C MET A 75 -0.04 -8.14 0.29
N SER A 76 -0.91 -7.16 0.59
CA SER A 76 -2.20 -7.37 1.24
C SER A 76 -3.35 -7.66 0.26
N LEU A 77 -3.08 -7.66 -1.06
CA LEU A 77 -4.10 -7.83 -2.09
C LEU A 77 -3.89 -9.14 -2.86
N ALA A 78 -5.00 -9.81 -3.16
CA ALA A 78 -5.04 -11.01 -3.99
C ALA A 78 -6.09 -10.87 -5.10
N ASP A 79 -6.05 -11.80 -6.06
CA ASP A 79 -7.07 -11.98 -7.10
C ASP A 79 -7.58 -10.69 -7.75
N LYS A 80 -8.86 -10.36 -7.59
CA LYS A 80 -9.50 -9.21 -8.24
C LYS A 80 -8.94 -7.90 -7.72
N ALA A 81 -8.65 -7.82 -6.42
CA ALA A 81 -8.06 -6.63 -5.83
C ALA A 81 -6.62 -6.39 -6.33
N HIS A 82 -5.83 -7.46 -6.47
CA HIS A 82 -4.49 -7.35 -7.03
C HIS A 82 -4.50 -6.98 -8.53
N GLN A 83 -5.46 -7.50 -9.30
CA GLN A 83 -5.66 -7.09 -10.69
C GLN A 83 -6.07 -5.62 -10.80
N TRP A 84 -6.96 -5.15 -9.92
CA TRP A 84 -7.36 -3.74 -9.84
C TRP A 84 -6.16 -2.84 -9.57
N GLU A 85 -5.30 -3.18 -8.61
CA GLU A 85 -4.09 -2.41 -8.29
C GLU A 85 -3.17 -2.27 -9.51
N LYS A 86 -2.89 -3.37 -10.21
CA LYS A 86 -2.11 -3.36 -11.46
C LYS A 86 -2.76 -2.50 -12.56
N SER A 87 -4.09 -2.42 -12.57
CA SER A 87 -4.85 -1.60 -13.52
C SER A 87 -4.86 -0.10 -13.19
N LEU A 88 -4.32 0.33 -12.05
CA LEU A 88 -4.17 1.75 -11.69
C LEU A 88 -2.90 2.38 -12.28
N ALA A 89 -1.96 1.57 -12.76
CA ALA A 89 -0.74 2.02 -13.46
C ALA A 89 -0.87 2.61 -14.90
N PRO A 90 -2.04 2.78 -15.58
CA PRO A 90 -2.09 3.28 -16.95
C PRO A 90 -1.68 4.75 -17.12
N TRP A 91 -1.64 5.55 -16.06
CA TRP A 91 -1.41 6.99 -16.20
C TRP A 91 0.03 7.37 -16.58
N HIS A 92 1.00 6.45 -16.51
CA HIS A 92 2.36 6.70 -16.99
C HIS A 92 2.55 6.50 -18.50
N ASN A 93 1.65 5.81 -19.21
CA ASN A 93 1.87 5.41 -20.61
C ASN A 93 0.95 6.08 -21.63
N HIS A 94 0.12 7.07 -21.24
CA HIS A 94 -0.88 7.69 -22.13
C HIS A 94 -0.67 9.18 -22.41
N HIS A 95 0.54 9.71 -22.19
CA HIS A 95 0.92 11.12 -22.52
C HIS A 95 2.05 11.23 -23.55
N LEU A 96 2.33 10.18 -24.32
CA LEU A 96 3.20 10.26 -25.50
C LEU A 96 2.49 9.60 -26.70
N GLY A 97 1.56 10.34 -27.27
CA GLY A 97 0.90 10.07 -28.54
C GLY A 97 0.52 11.39 -29.19
#